data_AF-A0A2M9Y063-F1
#
_entry.id   AF-A0A2M9Y063-F1
#
_cell.length_a   1.000
_cell.length_b   1.000
_cell.length_c   1.000
_cell.angle_alpha   90.00
_cell.angle_beta   90.00
_cell.angle_gamma   90.00
#
_symmetry.space_group_name_H-M   'P 1'
#
loop_
_entity.id
_entity.type
_entity.pdbx_description
1 polymer ?
#
loop_
_entity_poly.entity_id
_entity_poly.type
_entity_poly.pdbx_seq_one_letter_code
_entity_poly.pdbx_strand_id
1 'polypeptide(L)'
;MNEAIIIQKPGYLFGRCISQTSRFYNPFTNKNLSELLWFSILSIGLLVNCEPSQMENVCDVNSQSFSKAVAAKSILGDTNSHCSVDGKSGGLGFTIGGKVSGLTGNGLRLILNKDTQLLLPAGTTEFSFPDRIPVGSGYEVNFATQAQGNFCELTNPIGKIFNRDIKEIEIHCFQSCINCKIFVTQNAYPANAGKAANFDSFCQSDPNYPGSGKFKAMLVDGESRRASFTPNSGEKQIDWVFKANQTYIRDDGTNIESSDNNGLFITGISTPITTISSDHWTGLNTDWTTNINGTCQKWNSNSASDSGIVGDAYTQDIITLTAGRGLQLCSVNHELVCVEQ
;
A
#
# COMPACT_ATOMS: atom_id res chain seq x y z
N MET A 1 14.84 58.84 17.65
CA MET A 1 15.15 58.96 16.23
C MET A 1 15.71 57.62 15.78
N ASN A 2 15.03 57.02 14.81
CA ASN A 2 15.32 55.72 14.22
C ASN A 2 16.71 55.67 13.58
N GLU A 3 17.36 54.51 13.62
CA GLU A 3 17.88 53.89 12.40
C GLU A 3 18.03 52.37 12.59
N ALA A 4 17.37 51.62 11.72
CA ALA A 4 17.32 50.16 11.70
C ALA A 4 18.49 49.64 10.86
N ILE A 5 19.25 48.67 11.39
CA ILE A 5 20.26 47.95 10.59
C ILE A 5 19.61 46.67 10.07
N ILE A 6 19.32 46.67 8.77
CA ILE A 6 18.82 45.54 7.98
C ILE A 6 19.95 44.52 7.82
N ILE A 7 19.80 43.32 8.40
CA ILE A 7 20.69 42.19 8.09
C ILE A 7 20.10 41.44 6.89
N GLN A 8 20.68 41.69 5.72
CA GLN A 8 20.30 41.04 4.47
C GLN A 8 20.92 39.62 4.42
N LYS A 9 20.08 38.59 4.38
CA LYS A 9 20.48 37.19 4.14
C LYS A 9 21.18 37.07 2.77
N PRO A 10 22.29 36.33 2.63
CA PRO A 10 22.67 35.78 1.32
C PRO A 10 21.76 34.59 1.02
N GLY A 11 20.88 34.78 0.04
CA GLY A 11 20.14 33.71 -0.60
C GLY A 11 21.08 32.73 -1.31
N TYR A 12 20.71 31.47 -1.23
CA TYR A 12 21.25 30.37 -2.02
C TYR A 12 21.27 30.72 -3.52
N LEU A 13 22.44 30.62 -4.14
CA LEU A 13 22.60 30.45 -5.58
C LEU A 13 23.83 29.59 -5.84
N PHE A 14 23.54 28.36 -6.26
CA PHE A 14 24.33 27.43 -7.07
C PHE A 14 25.85 27.53 -7.00
N GLY A 15 26.45 26.44 -6.50
CA GLY A 15 27.89 26.23 -6.44
C GLY A 15 28.61 26.60 -7.73
N ARG A 16 29.40 27.67 -7.66
CA ARG A 16 30.60 27.84 -8.47
C ARG A 16 31.78 27.58 -7.56
N CYS A 17 32.61 26.60 -7.92
CA CYS A 17 33.97 26.50 -7.42
C CYS A 17 34.71 27.80 -7.80
N ILE A 18 34.87 28.70 -6.84
CA ILE A 18 35.77 29.84 -6.98
C ILE A 18 37.12 29.39 -6.43
N SER A 19 38.08 29.20 -7.33
CA SER A 19 39.50 29.14 -7.03
C SER A 19 39.89 30.41 -6.26
N GLN A 20 40.05 30.33 -4.93
CA GLN A 20 40.73 31.37 -4.17
C GLN A 20 42.25 31.18 -4.32
N THR A 21 42.84 31.89 -5.28
CA THR A 21 44.27 32.22 -5.22
C THR A 21 44.43 33.38 -4.24
N SER A 22 44.91 33.12 -3.02
CA SER A 22 45.28 34.16 -2.07
C SER A 22 46.57 34.85 -2.54
N ARG A 23 46.49 36.15 -2.85
CA ARG A 23 47.67 37.02 -3.04
C ARG A 23 48.34 37.24 -1.68
N PHE A 24 49.49 36.61 -1.46
CA PHE A 24 50.42 37.04 -0.42
C PHE A 24 51.22 38.25 -0.91
N TYR A 25 51.11 39.36 -0.19
CA TYR A 25 51.99 40.52 -0.34
C TYR A 25 53.29 40.21 0.38
N ASN A 26 54.41 40.08 -0.34
CA ASN A 26 55.72 39.83 0.25
C ASN A 26 56.61 41.08 0.10
N PRO A 27 57.03 41.75 1.18
CA PRO A 27 58.04 42.79 1.11
C PRO A 27 59.44 42.16 1.16
N PHE A 28 60.40 42.87 0.57
CA PHE A 28 61.85 42.63 0.60
C PHE A 28 62.50 41.83 -0.53
N THR A 29 63.51 42.51 -1.04
CA THR A 29 64.42 42.27 -2.15
C THR A 29 65.54 41.28 -1.79
N ASN A 30 66.05 40.62 -2.83
CA ASN A 30 67.31 39.86 -2.90
C ASN A 30 67.41 38.57 -2.07
N LYS A 31 67.33 37.39 -2.74
CA LYS A 31 68.46 36.44 -2.87
C LYS A 31 68.14 35.18 -3.70
N ASN A 32 69.16 34.80 -4.48
CA ASN A 32 69.60 33.52 -5.07
C ASN A 32 68.62 32.43 -5.60
N LEU A 33 68.97 31.96 -6.80
CA LEU A 33 68.28 31.06 -7.71
C LEU A 33 68.11 29.60 -7.25
N SER A 34 68.55 29.22 -6.04
CA SER A 34 68.53 27.83 -5.56
C SER A 34 67.34 27.46 -4.68
N GLU A 35 66.50 28.41 -4.26
CA GLU A 35 65.29 28.14 -3.46
C GLU A 35 64.00 28.04 -4.30
N LEU A 36 64.04 28.43 -5.57
CA LEU A 36 62.90 28.37 -6.49
C LEU A 36 62.54 26.94 -6.95
N LEU A 37 63.43 25.97 -6.75
CA LEU A 37 63.25 24.58 -7.22
C LEU A 37 62.54 23.68 -6.20
N TRP A 38 62.30 24.14 -4.96
CA TRP A 38 61.53 23.37 -3.97
C TRP A 38 60.03 23.64 -4.03
N PHE A 39 59.61 24.79 -4.56
CA PHE A 39 58.19 25.17 -4.67
C PHE A 39 57.45 24.57 -5.86
N SER A 40 58.16 24.01 -6.84
CA SER A 40 57.56 23.42 -8.05
C SER A 40 57.12 21.96 -7.90
N ILE A 41 57.40 21.30 -6.77
CA ILE A 41 56.97 19.90 -6.50
C ILE A 41 55.64 19.84 -5.72
N LEU A 42 55.16 20.96 -5.15
CA LEU A 42 53.90 21.02 -4.40
C LEU A 42 52.70 21.50 -5.25
N SER A 43 52.66 21.15 -6.54
CA SER A 43 51.60 21.60 -7.47
C SER A 43 50.96 20.48 -8.30
N ILE A 44 51.31 19.22 -8.07
CA ILE A 44 50.76 18.09 -8.82
C ILE A 44 50.08 17.14 -7.85
N GLY A 45 48.74 17.12 -7.87
CA GLY A 45 47.96 16.01 -7.32
C GLY A 45 46.75 16.38 -6.47
N LEU A 46 45.78 17.14 -7.00
CA LEU A 46 44.40 17.14 -6.47
C LEU A 46 43.40 17.20 -7.63
N LEU A 47 43.30 16.11 -8.38
CA LEU A 47 42.06 15.78 -9.10
C LEU A 47 41.14 15.08 -8.10
N VAL A 48 40.34 15.85 -7.38
CA VAL A 48 39.27 15.29 -6.53
C VAL A 48 38.03 15.18 -7.40
N ASN A 49 37.62 13.95 -7.68
CA ASN A 49 36.32 13.63 -8.24
C ASN A 49 35.23 14.21 -7.32
N CYS A 50 34.53 15.25 -7.79
CA CYS A 50 33.31 15.72 -7.14
C CYS A 50 32.15 14.81 -7.55
N GLU A 51 31.91 13.76 -6.78
CA GLU A 51 30.60 13.11 -6.74
C GLU A 51 29.60 14.08 -6.06
N PRO A 52 28.36 14.23 -6.56
CA PRO A 52 27.37 15.05 -5.89
C PRO A 52 27.13 14.49 -4.48
N SER A 53 27.55 15.24 -3.46
CA SER A 53 27.35 14.87 -2.07
C SER A 53 25.86 14.75 -1.79
N GLN A 54 25.41 13.55 -1.43
CA GLN A 54 24.08 13.33 -0.86
C GLN A 54 23.93 14.27 0.34
N MET A 55 22.83 15.02 0.42
CA MET A 55 22.58 15.88 1.58
C MET A 55 22.32 15.00 2.81
N GLU A 56 23.34 14.81 3.64
CA GLU A 56 23.24 14.08 4.91
C GLU A 56 22.66 14.95 6.03
N ASN A 57 21.96 14.32 6.97
CA ASN A 57 21.42 14.99 8.14
C ASN A 57 22.54 15.33 9.14
N VAL A 58 22.75 16.62 9.39
CA VAL A 58 23.73 17.13 10.37
C VAL A 58 23.35 16.77 11.82
N CYS A 59 22.11 16.34 12.06
CA CYS A 59 21.60 15.90 13.36
C CYS A 59 21.54 14.37 13.53
N ASP A 60 21.93 13.58 12.53
CA ASP A 60 22.05 12.13 12.67
C ASP A 60 23.40 11.78 13.29
N VAL A 61 23.40 11.21 14.49
CA VAL A 61 24.61 10.87 15.26
C VAL A 61 25.56 9.92 14.53
N ASN A 62 25.06 9.17 13.53
CA ASN A 62 25.86 8.24 12.74
C ASN A 62 26.39 8.85 11.43
N SER A 63 26.07 10.10 11.12
CA SER A 63 26.50 10.73 9.86
C SER A 63 27.90 11.33 9.95
N GLN A 64 28.61 11.37 8.82
CA GLN A 64 29.89 12.08 8.74
C GLN A 64 29.70 13.58 8.96
N SER A 65 28.54 14.10 8.56
CA SER A 65 28.17 15.50 8.71
C SER A 65 28.00 15.92 10.18
N PHE A 66 27.38 15.08 11.02
CA PHE A 66 27.31 15.28 12.47
C PHE A 66 28.71 15.28 13.09
N SER A 67 29.55 14.30 12.73
CA SER A 67 30.92 14.19 13.24
C SER A 67 31.76 15.44 12.94
N LYS A 68 31.69 15.95 11.71
CA LYS A 68 32.39 17.17 11.28
C LYS A 68 31.87 18.41 12.02
N ALA A 69 30.57 18.49 12.24
CA ALA A 69 29.93 19.66 12.81
C ALA A 69 30.09 19.73 14.34
N VAL A 70 30.16 18.58 15.03
CA VAL A 70 30.58 18.48 16.45
C VAL A 70 32.05 18.87 16.62
N ALA A 71 32.94 18.38 15.75
CA ALA A 71 34.36 18.75 15.77
C ALA A 71 34.57 20.25 15.58
N ALA A 72 33.83 20.87 14.64
CA ALA A 72 33.87 22.31 14.42
C ALA A 72 33.40 23.11 15.65
N LYS A 73 32.34 22.68 16.34
CA LYS A 73 31.90 23.31 17.60
C LYS A 73 32.97 23.23 18.70
N SER A 74 33.64 22.08 18.83
CA SER A 74 34.73 21.90 19.80
C SER A 74 35.89 22.86 19.54
N ILE A 75 36.19 23.16 18.27
CA ILE A 75 37.26 24.11 17.89
C ILE A 75 36.83 25.54 18.18
N LEU A 76 35.55 25.85 17.98
CA LEU A 76 34.98 27.19 18.18
C LEU A 76 34.61 27.47 19.65
N GLY A 77 34.75 26.50 20.55
CA GLY A 77 34.34 26.64 21.95
C GLY A 77 32.83 26.81 22.13
N ASP A 78 32.02 26.43 21.15
CA ASP A 78 30.57 26.49 21.23
C ASP A 78 30.05 25.33 22.09
N THR A 79 29.64 25.64 23.32
CA THR A 79 29.06 24.68 24.26
C THR A 79 27.55 24.48 24.06
N ASN A 80 26.92 25.16 23.10
CA ASN A 80 25.52 24.92 22.79
C ASN A 80 25.37 23.51 22.22
N SER A 81 24.30 22.83 22.63
CA SER A 81 23.92 21.53 22.10
C SER A 81 23.94 21.54 20.57
N HIS A 82 24.65 20.59 19.98
CA HIS A 82 24.72 20.45 18.51
C HIS A 82 23.32 20.17 17.93
N CYS A 83 22.56 19.42 18.72
CA CYS A 83 21.14 19.21 18.59
C CYS A 83 20.58 19.31 20.02
N SER A 84 19.79 20.34 20.34
CA SER A 84 19.25 20.49 21.70
C SER A 84 18.20 19.42 21.96
N VAL A 85 18.51 18.51 22.89
CA VAL A 85 17.53 17.66 23.57
C VAL A 85 17.20 18.35 24.88
N ASP A 86 16.51 19.49 24.82
CA ASP A 86 15.81 19.99 25.99
C ASP A 86 14.70 18.99 26.31
N GLY A 87 14.65 18.50 27.55
CA GLY A 87 13.79 17.44 28.07
C GLY A 87 12.28 17.71 28.05
N LYS A 88 11.74 18.09 26.90
CA LYS A 88 10.35 17.90 26.48
C LYS A 88 10.41 17.06 25.20
N SER A 89 9.95 15.82 25.26
CA SER A 89 9.91 14.86 24.14
C SER A 89 8.98 15.33 23.01
N GLY A 90 9.45 16.31 22.23
CA GLY A 90 8.71 16.98 21.17
C GLY A 90 9.52 17.03 19.86
N GLY A 91 9.87 15.87 19.31
CA GLY A 91 9.81 15.66 17.86
C GLY A 91 10.99 16.07 16.97
N LEU A 92 12.13 15.37 17.06
CA LEU A 92 13.03 15.23 15.90
C LEU A 92 12.46 14.17 14.95
N GLY A 93 11.32 14.48 14.33
CA GLY A 93 10.67 13.56 13.41
C GLY A 93 9.51 14.23 12.69
N PHE A 94 9.16 13.62 11.56
CA PHE A 94 8.18 14.11 10.62
C PHE A 94 6.87 13.34 10.78
N THR A 95 5.76 14.02 10.57
CA THR A 95 4.44 13.39 10.68
C THR A 95 4.12 12.61 9.41
N ILE A 96 3.30 11.57 9.58
CA ILE A 96 2.71 10.80 8.49
C ILE A 96 1.22 11.12 8.46
N GLY A 97 0.74 11.59 7.32
CA GLY A 97 -0.65 11.94 7.12
C GLY A 97 -1.05 11.90 5.65
N GLY A 98 -2.27 12.32 5.39
CA GLY A 98 -2.83 12.21 4.06
C GLY A 98 -4.26 12.73 3.96
N LYS A 99 -4.85 12.50 2.79
CA LYS A 99 -6.23 12.87 2.47
C LYS A 99 -7.12 11.65 2.45
N VAL A 100 -8.39 11.86 2.79
CA VAL A 100 -9.43 10.84 2.80
C VAL A 100 -10.59 11.33 1.93
N SER A 101 -11.08 10.46 1.05
CA SER A 101 -12.24 10.72 0.20
C SER A 101 -13.29 9.63 0.39
N GLY A 102 -14.57 9.99 0.31
CA GLY A 102 -15.68 9.04 0.31
C GLY A 102 -15.96 8.29 1.63
N LEU A 103 -15.28 8.62 2.73
CA LEU A 103 -15.49 7.95 4.02
C LEU A 103 -16.82 8.36 4.66
N THR A 104 -17.85 7.56 4.47
CA THR A 104 -19.18 7.74 5.08
C THR A 104 -19.42 6.82 6.28
N GLY A 105 -18.63 5.76 6.38
CA GLY A 105 -18.75 4.68 7.35
C GLY A 105 -17.93 4.91 8.60
N ASN A 106 -18.34 4.26 9.68
CA ASN A 106 -17.67 4.35 10.98
C ASN A 106 -16.69 3.19 11.18
N GLY A 107 -15.71 3.38 12.07
CA GLY A 107 -14.83 2.29 12.51
C GLY A 107 -13.61 2.04 11.62
N LEU A 108 -13.31 2.93 10.66
CA LEU A 108 -12.06 2.86 9.91
C LEU A 108 -10.87 3.08 10.85
N ARG A 109 -9.95 2.12 10.93
CA ARG A 109 -8.70 2.26 11.68
C ARG A 109 -7.52 2.04 10.75
N LEU A 110 -6.57 2.96 10.78
CA LEU A 110 -5.26 2.79 10.16
C LEU A 110 -4.27 2.26 11.19
N ILE A 111 -3.21 1.60 10.71
CA ILE A 111 -2.06 1.20 11.51
C ILE A 111 -0.77 1.63 10.81
N LEU A 112 0.09 2.33 11.55
CA LEU A 112 1.41 2.77 11.10
C LEU A 112 2.47 1.81 11.63
N ASN A 113 3.30 1.27 10.74
CA ASN A 113 4.44 0.41 11.07
C ASN A 113 4.07 -0.77 12.00
N LYS A 114 2.83 -1.28 11.89
CA LYS A 114 2.26 -2.38 12.69
C LYS A 114 2.16 -2.10 14.20
N ASP A 115 2.25 -0.85 14.61
CA ASP A 115 2.26 -0.46 16.03
C ASP A 115 1.12 0.52 16.34
N THR A 116 1.23 1.76 15.86
CA THR A 116 0.29 2.83 16.21
C THR A 116 -0.98 2.79 15.37
N GLN A 117 -2.12 2.66 16.03
CA GLN A 117 -3.43 2.73 15.37
C GLN A 117 -4.04 4.13 15.44
N LEU A 118 -4.74 4.53 14.36
CA LEU A 118 -5.47 5.78 14.25
C LEU A 118 -6.92 5.51 13.82
N LEU A 119 -7.89 5.88 14.65
CA LEU A 119 -9.31 5.83 14.31
C LEU A 119 -9.70 7.07 13.49
N LEU A 120 -10.34 6.85 12.34
CA LEU A 120 -10.89 7.91 11.50
C LEU A 120 -12.43 7.88 11.55
N PRO A 121 -13.08 8.91 12.12
CA PRO A 121 -14.53 9.03 12.10
C PRO A 121 -15.10 9.23 10.68
N ALA A 122 -16.37 8.90 10.48
CA ALA A 122 -17.08 9.21 9.24
C ALA A 122 -16.99 10.72 8.91
N GLY A 123 -16.83 11.05 7.63
CA GLY A 123 -16.67 12.43 7.15
C GLY A 123 -15.25 13.01 7.31
N THR A 124 -14.28 12.24 7.82
CA THR A 124 -12.87 12.66 7.83
C THR A 124 -12.38 12.92 6.41
N THR A 125 -11.70 14.05 6.20
CA THR A 125 -11.13 14.45 4.89
C THR A 125 -9.60 14.49 4.89
N GLU A 126 -8.98 14.57 6.07
CA GLU A 126 -7.53 14.56 6.25
C GLU A 126 -7.18 13.81 7.54
N PHE A 127 -6.02 13.17 7.58
CA PHE A 127 -5.52 12.49 8.78
C PHE A 127 -4.04 12.77 9.01
N SER A 128 -3.60 12.64 10.26
CA SER A 128 -2.20 12.62 10.65
C SER A 128 -2.04 11.69 11.84
N PHE A 129 -1.07 10.79 11.79
CA PHE A 129 -0.64 10.02 12.95
C PHE A 129 -0.02 10.96 14.00
N PRO A 130 -0.19 10.66 15.30
CA PRO A 130 0.43 11.44 16.37
C PRO A 130 1.94 11.23 16.44
N ASP A 131 2.43 10.09 15.94
CA ASP A 131 3.83 9.72 15.96
C ASP A 131 4.66 10.57 15.00
N ARG A 132 5.89 10.85 15.42
CA ARG A 132 6.89 11.53 14.61
C ARG A 132 7.98 10.55 14.25
N ILE A 133 8.17 10.32 12.96
CA ILE A 133 9.10 9.32 12.44
C ILE A 133 10.44 10.02 12.08
N PRO A 134 11.60 9.53 12.56
CA PRO A 134 12.90 10.12 12.24
C PRO A 134 13.26 10.02 10.75
N VAL A 135 14.12 10.93 10.30
CA VAL A 135 14.67 10.94 8.92
C VAL A 135 15.32 9.61 8.58
N GLY A 136 15.15 9.15 7.34
CA GLY A 136 15.73 7.91 6.85
C GLY A 136 14.94 6.65 7.21
N SER A 137 14.04 6.73 8.19
CA SER A 137 13.15 5.63 8.57
C SER A 137 12.09 5.38 7.49
N GLY A 138 11.70 4.13 7.33
CA GLY A 138 10.56 3.74 6.51
C GLY A 138 9.24 4.00 7.23
N TYR A 139 8.18 4.21 6.45
CA TYR A 139 6.81 4.14 6.92
C TYR A 139 6.02 3.15 6.08
N GLU A 140 5.08 2.46 6.70
CA GLU A 140 4.08 1.60 6.08
C GLU A 140 2.75 1.83 6.80
N VAL A 141 1.77 2.36 6.06
CA VAL A 141 0.40 2.53 6.54
C VAL A 141 -0.46 1.40 5.98
N ASN A 142 -1.17 0.70 6.85
CA ASN A 142 -2.15 -0.32 6.48
C ASN A 142 -3.51 -0.01 7.11
N PHE A 143 -4.55 -0.70 6.69
CA PHE A 143 -5.81 -0.75 7.42
C PHE A 143 -5.69 -1.77 8.56
N ALA A 144 -5.98 -1.33 9.80
CA ALA A 144 -6.26 -2.24 10.90
C ALA A 144 -7.69 -2.80 10.81
N THR A 145 -8.65 -1.93 10.49
CA THR A 145 -10.05 -2.30 10.24
C THR A 145 -10.63 -1.42 9.13
N GLN A 146 -11.46 -1.99 8.27
CA GLN A 146 -12.25 -1.24 7.28
C GLN A 146 -13.42 -0.51 7.96
N ALA A 147 -13.93 0.55 7.32
CA ALA A 147 -15.12 1.23 7.81
C ALA A 147 -16.38 0.41 7.51
N GLN A 148 -17.35 0.40 8.43
CA GLN A 148 -18.64 -0.21 8.18
C GLN A 148 -19.35 0.50 7.02
N GLY A 149 -19.81 -0.27 6.03
CA GLY A 149 -20.54 0.26 4.87
C GLY A 149 -19.65 1.00 3.87
N ASN A 150 -18.32 0.88 4.01
CA ASN A 150 -17.36 1.38 3.03
C ASN A 150 -16.23 0.38 2.81
N PHE A 151 -15.70 0.35 1.59
CA PHE A 151 -14.43 -0.29 1.29
C PHE A 151 -13.43 0.78 0.89
N CYS A 152 -12.34 0.91 1.66
CA CYS A 152 -11.32 1.92 1.45
C CYS A 152 -10.03 1.31 0.89
N GLU A 153 -9.42 2.01 -0.05
CA GLU A 153 -8.14 1.68 -0.68
C GLU A 153 -7.07 2.73 -0.31
N LEU A 154 -5.81 2.30 -0.22
CA LEU A 154 -4.66 3.16 0.08
C LEU A 154 -3.81 3.42 -1.17
N THR A 155 -3.44 4.68 -1.38
CA THR A 155 -2.45 5.09 -2.38
C THR A 155 -1.22 5.66 -1.67
N ASN A 156 -0.03 5.27 -2.13
CA ASN A 156 1.27 5.62 -1.53
C ASN A 156 1.44 5.24 -0.05
N PRO A 157 0.98 4.06 0.42
CA PRO A 157 1.04 3.69 1.84
C PRO A 157 2.46 3.47 2.39
N ILE A 158 3.45 3.27 1.52
CA ILE A 158 4.83 2.91 1.89
C ILE A 158 5.81 3.93 1.36
N GLY A 159 6.80 4.31 2.17
CA GLY A 159 7.88 5.19 1.73
C GLY A 159 8.96 5.39 2.80
N LYS A 160 9.79 6.42 2.61
CA LYS A 160 10.82 6.84 3.57
C LYS A 160 10.69 8.33 3.88
N ILE A 161 11.08 8.71 5.09
CA ILE A 161 11.10 10.11 5.53
C ILE A 161 12.32 10.84 4.98
N PHE A 162 12.07 11.95 4.25
CA PHE A 162 13.10 12.84 3.72
C PHE A 162 12.88 14.29 4.16
N ASN A 163 13.35 14.65 5.35
CA ASN A 163 13.36 16.03 5.88
C ASN A 163 12.04 16.81 5.71
N ARG A 164 10.89 16.13 5.60
CA ARG A 164 9.56 16.74 5.48
C ARG A 164 8.48 15.78 5.97
N ASP A 165 7.35 16.35 6.38
CA ASP A 165 6.13 15.60 6.69
C ASP A 165 5.59 14.93 5.42
N ILE A 166 5.07 13.72 5.57
CA ILE A 166 4.39 13.00 4.51
C ILE A 166 2.90 13.37 4.57
N LYS A 167 2.37 13.88 3.46
CA LYS A 167 0.97 14.27 3.29
C LYS A 167 0.35 13.71 2.00
N GLU A 168 1.12 12.91 1.26
CA GLU A 168 0.80 12.40 -0.06
C GLU A 168 0.09 11.02 -0.04
N ILE A 169 -0.23 10.50 1.16
CA ILE A 169 -1.05 9.28 1.30
C ILE A 169 -2.49 9.65 0.98
N GLU A 170 -3.14 8.82 0.16
CA GLU A 170 -4.56 8.99 -0.15
C GLU A 170 -5.33 7.76 0.29
N ILE A 171 -6.52 7.99 0.85
CA ILE A 171 -7.50 6.96 1.17
C ILE A 171 -8.74 7.23 0.33
N HIS A 172 -9.10 6.28 -0.53
CA HIS A 172 -10.30 6.36 -1.37
C HIS A 172 -11.31 5.34 -0.89
N CYS A 173 -12.41 5.81 -0.30
CA CYS A 173 -13.47 4.96 0.20
C CYS A 173 -14.65 4.93 -0.77
N PHE A 174 -15.13 3.73 -1.03
CA PHE A 174 -16.31 3.45 -1.84
C PHE A 174 -17.40 2.92 -0.93
N GLN A 175 -18.67 3.15 -1.27
CA GLN A 175 -19.78 2.56 -0.52
C GLN A 175 -19.77 1.04 -0.70
N SER A 176 -20.01 0.31 0.38
CA SER A 176 -20.12 -1.15 0.41
C SER A 176 -21.23 -1.58 1.37
N CYS A 177 -21.63 -2.85 1.32
CA CYS A 177 -22.63 -3.41 2.22
C CYS A 177 -22.15 -3.53 3.68
N ILE A 178 -23.09 -3.49 4.62
CA ILE A 178 -22.87 -3.85 6.04
C ILE A 178 -23.45 -5.25 6.22
N ASN A 179 -22.64 -6.21 6.66
CA ASN A 179 -23.02 -7.63 6.68
C ASN A 179 -23.48 -8.08 5.29
N CYS A 180 -22.52 -8.16 4.38
CA CYS A 180 -22.77 -8.40 2.96
C CYS A 180 -23.42 -9.76 2.74
N LYS A 181 -24.51 -9.79 1.97
CA LYS A 181 -25.20 -11.03 1.68
C LYS A 181 -24.42 -11.88 0.68
N ILE A 182 -24.43 -13.19 0.92
CA ILE A 182 -24.03 -14.20 -0.06
C ILE A 182 -25.20 -15.16 -0.25
N PHE A 183 -25.47 -15.52 -1.50
CA PHE A 183 -26.41 -16.59 -1.83
C PHE A 183 -25.88 -17.46 -2.97
N VAL A 184 -26.40 -18.68 -3.07
CA VAL A 184 -26.22 -19.56 -4.23
C VAL A 184 -27.42 -19.41 -5.14
N THR A 185 -27.20 -19.26 -6.44
CA THR A 185 -28.29 -19.15 -7.41
C THR A 185 -29.20 -20.37 -7.40
N GLN A 186 -30.50 -20.17 -7.62
CA GLN A 186 -31.45 -21.28 -7.81
C GLN A 186 -31.19 -21.99 -9.14
N ASN A 187 -30.84 -21.23 -10.17
CA ASN A 187 -30.58 -21.78 -11.50
C ASN A 187 -29.10 -22.10 -11.69
N ALA A 188 -28.85 -23.03 -12.61
CA ALA A 188 -27.54 -23.33 -13.15
C ALA A 188 -27.33 -22.59 -14.47
N TYR A 189 -26.16 -21.97 -14.64
CA TYR A 189 -25.81 -21.12 -15.78
C TYR A 189 -24.68 -21.74 -16.63
N PRO A 190 -24.68 -21.50 -17.96
CA PRO A 190 -23.66 -22.03 -18.84
C PRO A 190 -22.32 -21.27 -18.66
N ALA A 191 -21.22 -21.93 -18.98
CA ALA A 191 -19.88 -21.38 -18.81
C ALA A 191 -19.48 -20.30 -19.83
N ASN A 192 -20.26 -20.09 -20.90
CA ASN A 192 -19.90 -19.25 -22.05
C ASN A 192 -20.37 -17.78 -21.96
N ALA A 193 -20.25 -17.14 -20.79
CA ALA A 193 -20.67 -15.75 -20.61
C ALA A 193 -19.72 -14.70 -21.24
N GLY A 194 -18.61 -15.13 -21.84
CA GLY A 194 -17.57 -14.32 -22.49
C GLY A 194 -16.42 -13.87 -21.58
N LYS A 195 -16.72 -13.58 -20.30
CA LYS A 195 -15.74 -13.26 -19.25
C LYS A 195 -16.37 -13.40 -17.87
N ALA A 196 -15.55 -13.48 -16.83
CA ALA A 196 -16.03 -13.71 -15.46
C ALA A 196 -17.01 -12.62 -14.99
N ALA A 197 -16.72 -11.35 -15.26
CA ALA A 197 -17.58 -10.23 -14.85
C ALA A 197 -19.01 -10.26 -15.43
N ASN A 198 -19.24 -10.96 -16.54
CA ASN A 198 -20.57 -11.00 -17.15
C ASN A 198 -21.55 -11.88 -16.35
N PHE A 199 -21.05 -12.81 -15.52
CA PHE A 199 -21.88 -13.65 -14.66
C PHE A 199 -22.60 -12.85 -13.57
N ASP A 200 -22.16 -11.64 -13.26
CA ASP A 200 -22.82 -10.77 -12.28
C ASP A 200 -24.29 -10.56 -12.66
N SER A 201 -24.58 -10.37 -13.95
CA SER A 201 -25.95 -10.18 -14.45
C SER A 201 -26.88 -11.34 -14.12
N PHE A 202 -26.35 -12.57 -14.11
CA PHE A 202 -27.10 -13.75 -13.70
C PHE A 202 -27.47 -13.68 -12.22
N CYS A 203 -26.56 -13.23 -11.35
CA CYS A 203 -26.85 -13.00 -9.95
C CYS A 203 -27.99 -11.99 -9.75
N GLN A 204 -28.10 -10.95 -10.57
CA GLN A 204 -29.19 -9.98 -10.45
C GLN A 204 -30.54 -10.49 -10.99
N SER A 205 -30.52 -11.43 -11.93
CA SER A 205 -31.74 -11.97 -12.54
C SER A 205 -32.24 -13.26 -11.90
N ASP A 206 -31.44 -13.88 -11.02
CA ASP A 206 -31.76 -15.17 -10.44
C ASP A 206 -32.92 -15.08 -9.44
N PRO A 207 -33.80 -16.09 -9.34
CA PRO A 207 -34.89 -16.12 -8.37
C PRO A 207 -34.45 -16.01 -6.90
N ASN A 208 -33.22 -16.42 -6.55
CA ASN A 208 -32.70 -16.27 -5.19
C ASN A 208 -32.11 -14.87 -4.90
N TYR A 209 -32.14 -13.94 -5.86
CA TYR A 209 -31.72 -12.56 -5.64
C TYR A 209 -32.55 -11.90 -4.51
N PRO A 210 -31.93 -11.32 -3.47
CA PRO A 210 -32.64 -10.75 -2.30
C PRO A 210 -33.51 -9.51 -2.58
N GLY A 211 -33.56 -9.02 -3.83
CA GLY A 211 -34.38 -7.87 -4.24
C GLY A 211 -33.70 -6.51 -4.17
N SER A 212 -32.58 -6.38 -3.43
CA SER A 212 -31.79 -5.15 -3.35
C SER A 212 -30.30 -5.44 -3.28
N GLY A 213 -29.47 -4.45 -3.61
CA GLY A 213 -28.01 -4.56 -3.60
C GLY A 213 -27.44 -4.88 -4.99
N LYS A 214 -26.12 -4.76 -5.14
CA LYS A 214 -25.42 -5.20 -6.34
C LYS A 214 -24.62 -6.44 -5.99
N PHE A 215 -24.65 -7.45 -6.84
CA PHE A 215 -23.98 -8.72 -6.59
C PHE A 215 -22.96 -9.02 -7.67
N LYS A 216 -21.87 -9.68 -7.28
CA LYS A 216 -20.91 -10.25 -8.21
C LYS A 216 -20.82 -11.75 -8.05
N ALA A 217 -20.61 -12.46 -9.15
CA ALA A 217 -20.39 -13.90 -9.12
C ALA A 217 -18.94 -14.20 -8.71
N MET A 218 -18.77 -15.09 -7.72
CA MET A 218 -17.49 -15.55 -7.19
C MET A 218 -16.82 -16.56 -8.13
N LEU A 219 -16.33 -16.06 -9.27
CA LEU A 219 -15.51 -16.81 -10.21
C LEU A 219 -14.47 -15.92 -10.87
N VAL A 220 -13.41 -16.51 -11.43
CA VAL A 220 -12.27 -15.80 -11.99
C VAL A 220 -11.96 -16.25 -13.41
N ASP A 221 -11.32 -15.39 -14.18
CA ASP A 221 -10.69 -15.72 -15.48
C ASP A 221 -9.23 -15.27 -15.56
N GLY A 222 -8.74 -14.59 -14.52
CA GLY A 222 -7.37 -14.06 -14.45
C GLY A 222 -7.17 -12.74 -15.21
N GLU A 223 -8.17 -12.26 -15.95
CA GLU A 223 -8.11 -11.04 -16.77
C GLU A 223 -9.16 -10.01 -16.37
N SER A 224 -10.44 -10.35 -16.47
CA SER A 224 -11.53 -9.48 -16.03
C SER A 224 -11.79 -9.59 -14.54
N ARG A 225 -11.48 -10.74 -13.93
CA ARG A 225 -11.60 -10.97 -12.49
C ARG A 225 -10.53 -11.91 -11.97
N ARG A 226 -9.89 -11.51 -10.86
CA ARG A 226 -8.84 -12.29 -10.19
C ARG A 226 -8.86 -12.04 -8.68
N ALA A 227 -8.86 -13.13 -7.90
CA ALA A 227 -8.84 -13.11 -6.44
C ALA A 227 -7.43 -12.94 -5.87
N SER A 228 -6.44 -13.62 -6.45
CA SER A 228 -5.06 -13.49 -6.05
C SER A 228 -4.11 -13.86 -7.19
N PHE A 229 -2.98 -13.16 -7.27
CA PHE A 229 -1.88 -13.54 -8.17
C PHE A 229 -0.92 -14.55 -7.54
N THR A 230 -0.66 -14.43 -6.23
CA THR A 230 0.16 -15.35 -5.45
C THR A 230 -0.74 -16.17 -4.52
N PRO A 231 -0.45 -17.45 -4.23
CA PRO A 231 -1.28 -18.27 -3.35
C PRO A 231 -1.66 -17.56 -2.04
N ASN A 232 -2.97 -17.47 -1.77
CA ASN A 232 -3.55 -16.96 -0.52
C ASN A 232 -3.14 -15.53 -0.09
N SER A 233 -2.61 -14.70 -0.99
CA SER A 233 -2.13 -13.35 -0.63
C SER A 233 -3.10 -12.21 -0.92
N GLY A 234 -4.05 -12.41 -1.84
CA GLY A 234 -4.92 -11.34 -2.35
C GLY A 234 -4.19 -10.26 -3.13
N GLU A 235 -2.93 -10.48 -3.52
CA GLU A 235 -2.17 -9.50 -4.29
C GLU A 235 -2.68 -9.37 -5.72
N LYS A 236 -2.65 -8.14 -6.25
CA LYS A 236 -3.05 -7.79 -7.62
C LYS A 236 -4.46 -8.31 -7.94
N GLN A 237 -5.40 -8.12 -7.03
CA GLN A 237 -6.81 -8.36 -7.28
C GLN A 237 -7.29 -7.55 -8.49
N ILE A 238 -8.17 -8.16 -9.28
CA ILE A 238 -8.92 -7.46 -10.34
C ILE A 238 -10.39 -7.74 -10.09
N ASP A 239 -11.16 -6.66 -9.91
CA ASP A 239 -12.61 -6.71 -9.77
C ASP A 239 -13.10 -7.81 -8.79
N TRP A 240 -12.37 -8.01 -7.69
CA TRP A 240 -12.61 -9.10 -6.77
C TRP A 240 -13.89 -8.88 -5.95
N VAL A 241 -14.56 -10.00 -5.65
CA VAL A 241 -15.92 -10.03 -5.11
C VAL A 241 -15.96 -9.84 -3.60
N PHE A 242 -14.96 -10.35 -2.88
CA PHE A 242 -14.87 -10.19 -1.43
C PHE A 242 -13.99 -8.98 -1.10
N LYS A 243 -14.41 -8.23 -0.08
CA LYS A 243 -13.74 -7.03 0.41
C LYS A 243 -13.03 -7.35 1.70
N ALA A 244 -11.92 -6.65 1.97
CA ALA A 244 -11.12 -6.87 3.17
C ALA A 244 -11.91 -6.60 4.45
N ASN A 245 -11.71 -7.42 5.48
CA ASN A 245 -12.31 -7.26 6.82
C ASN A 245 -13.83 -7.08 6.81
N GLN A 246 -14.51 -7.71 5.86
CA GLN A 246 -15.94 -7.57 5.68
C GLN A 246 -16.66 -8.82 6.19
N THR A 247 -17.74 -8.61 6.96
CA THR A 247 -18.60 -9.70 7.41
C THR A 247 -19.57 -10.09 6.32
N TYR A 248 -19.67 -11.40 6.10
CA TYR A 248 -20.59 -12.00 5.15
C TYR A 248 -21.64 -12.85 5.85
N ILE A 249 -22.90 -12.74 5.39
CA ILE A 249 -24.05 -13.44 5.95
C ILE A 249 -24.85 -14.12 4.84
N ARG A 250 -25.62 -15.13 5.18
CA ARG A 250 -26.68 -15.65 4.29
C ARG A 250 -27.86 -14.67 4.25
N ASP A 251 -28.76 -14.88 3.30
CA ASP A 251 -29.98 -14.08 3.19
C ASP A 251 -30.91 -14.20 4.42
N ASP A 252 -30.83 -15.32 5.16
CA ASP A 252 -31.55 -15.53 6.42
C ASP A 252 -30.94 -14.81 7.64
N GLY A 253 -29.82 -14.09 7.45
CA GLY A 253 -29.11 -13.37 8.52
C GLY A 253 -28.06 -14.20 9.26
N THR A 254 -27.87 -15.48 8.93
CA THR A 254 -26.84 -16.32 9.56
C THR A 254 -25.44 -15.86 9.15
N ASN A 255 -24.55 -15.73 10.13
CA ASN A 255 -23.15 -15.37 9.88
C ASN A 255 -22.39 -16.50 9.16
N ILE A 256 -21.78 -16.19 8.03
CA ILE A 256 -20.90 -17.10 7.28
C ILE A 256 -19.50 -17.01 7.86
N GLU A 257 -18.84 -15.87 7.62
CA GLU A 257 -17.49 -15.57 8.11
C GLU A 257 -17.13 -14.10 7.82
N SER A 258 -16.11 -13.57 8.49
CA SER A 258 -15.44 -12.33 8.09
C SER A 258 -14.19 -12.63 7.26
N SER A 259 -14.03 -11.94 6.13
CA SER A 259 -12.82 -12.04 5.31
C SER A 259 -11.60 -11.43 6.02
N ASP A 260 -10.41 -11.85 5.62
CA ASP A 260 -9.15 -11.30 6.11
C ASP A 260 -8.86 -9.87 5.58
N ASN A 261 -7.68 -9.34 5.90
CA ASN A 261 -7.25 -8.02 5.44
C ASN A 261 -7.00 -7.91 3.93
N ASN A 262 -7.01 -9.03 3.21
CA ASN A 262 -6.88 -9.11 1.76
C ASN A 262 -8.22 -9.43 1.08
N GLY A 263 -9.32 -9.56 1.84
CA GLY A 263 -10.62 -9.92 1.27
C GLY A 263 -10.67 -11.36 0.81
N LEU A 264 -10.02 -12.29 1.53
CA LEU A 264 -10.08 -13.73 1.29
C LEU A 264 -10.50 -14.48 2.55
N PHE A 265 -11.00 -15.71 2.37
CA PHE A 265 -11.17 -16.67 3.46
C PHE A 265 -10.04 -17.69 3.36
N ILE A 266 -9.10 -17.69 4.32
CA ILE A 266 -7.89 -18.53 4.24
C ILE A 266 -8.01 -19.79 5.10
N THR A 267 -8.58 -19.67 6.29
CA THR A 267 -8.64 -20.78 7.27
C THR A 267 -9.88 -21.65 7.13
N GLY A 268 -10.94 -21.12 6.52
CA GLY A 268 -12.27 -21.73 6.52
C GLY A 268 -13.36 -20.67 6.62
N ILE A 269 -14.61 -21.13 6.60
CA ILE A 269 -15.78 -20.33 6.95
C ILE A 269 -16.53 -21.00 8.11
N SER A 270 -17.00 -20.20 9.07
CA SER A 270 -17.67 -20.70 10.26
C SER A 270 -18.98 -21.42 9.95
N THR A 271 -19.72 -20.99 8.94
CA THR A 271 -20.89 -21.72 8.46
C THR A 271 -20.89 -21.83 6.92
N PRO A 272 -21.38 -22.93 6.34
CA PRO A 272 -21.47 -23.06 4.88
C PRO A 272 -22.29 -21.94 4.22
N ILE A 273 -22.08 -21.65 2.95
CA ILE A 273 -22.85 -20.58 2.27
C ILE A 273 -24.31 -21.02 2.06
N THR A 274 -24.54 -22.31 1.82
CA THR A 274 -25.88 -22.91 1.61
C THR A 274 -26.10 -24.07 2.59
N THR A 275 -27.34 -24.55 2.71
CA THR A 275 -27.70 -25.70 3.56
C THR A 275 -27.85 -27.01 2.78
N ILE A 276 -27.72 -26.94 1.45
CA ILE A 276 -27.75 -28.08 0.53
C ILE A 276 -26.52 -28.02 -0.37
N SER A 277 -26.03 -29.18 -0.81
CA SER A 277 -24.93 -29.27 -1.77
C SER A 277 -25.17 -28.37 -2.96
N SER A 278 -24.14 -27.65 -3.38
CA SER A 278 -24.15 -26.88 -4.62
C SER A 278 -22.93 -27.22 -5.46
N ASP A 279 -23.05 -27.06 -6.76
CA ASP A 279 -21.94 -27.19 -7.69
C ASP A 279 -21.84 -25.90 -8.47
N HIS A 280 -20.90 -25.03 -8.09
CA HIS A 280 -20.81 -23.68 -8.65
C HIS A 280 -19.50 -23.42 -9.39
N TRP A 281 -19.56 -22.63 -10.46
CA TRP A 281 -18.37 -22.22 -11.20
C TRP A 281 -17.46 -21.34 -10.34
N THR A 282 -16.15 -21.58 -10.41
CA THR A 282 -15.15 -20.74 -9.72
C THR A 282 -13.98 -20.36 -10.62
N GLY A 283 -13.44 -21.29 -11.40
CA GLY A 283 -12.16 -21.09 -12.10
C GLY A 283 -10.95 -20.90 -11.18
N LEU A 284 -11.09 -21.22 -9.89
CA LEU A 284 -10.05 -21.04 -8.88
C LEU A 284 -9.22 -22.31 -8.70
N ASN A 285 -7.97 -22.16 -8.25
CA ASN A 285 -7.26 -23.21 -7.54
C ASN A 285 -7.68 -23.18 -6.06
N THR A 286 -7.20 -24.17 -5.28
CA THR A 286 -7.51 -24.32 -3.85
C THR A 286 -6.91 -23.22 -2.96
N ASP A 287 -6.14 -22.31 -3.54
CA ASP A 287 -5.38 -21.25 -2.86
C ASP A 287 -5.73 -19.84 -3.35
N TRP A 288 -6.95 -19.68 -3.88
CA TRP A 288 -7.48 -18.45 -4.47
C TRP A 288 -6.73 -17.93 -5.72
N THR A 289 -5.74 -18.64 -6.24
CA THR A 289 -5.16 -18.29 -7.56
C THR A 289 -6.08 -18.72 -8.69
N THR A 290 -5.98 -18.07 -9.86
CA THR A 290 -6.74 -18.47 -11.04
C THR A 290 -6.18 -19.77 -11.64
N ASN A 291 -7.05 -20.75 -11.89
CA ASN A 291 -6.68 -21.93 -12.67
C ASN A 291 -6.76 -21.60 -14.17
N ILE A 292 -5.62 -21.32 -14.81
CA ILE A 292 -5.57 -20.90 -16.21
C ILE A 292 -6.20 -21.89 -17.21
N ASN A 293 -6.23 -23.18 -16.87
CA ASN A 293 -6.81 -24.24 -17.72
C ASN A 293 -8.24 -24.61 -17.30
N GLY A 294 -8.73 -24.04 -16.21
CA GLY A 294 -9.97 -24.40 -15.54
C GLY A 294 -11.02 -23.31 -15.62
N THR A 295 -11.06 -22.54 -16.69
CA THR A 295 -11.97 -21.40 -16.86
C THR A 295 -12.82 -21.51 -18.11
N CYS A 296 -12.98 -22.68 -18.73
CA CYS A 296 -13.78 -22.82 -19.95
C CYS A 296 -13.38 -21.84 -21.07
N GLN A 297 -12.07 -21.75 -21.34
CA GLN A 297 -11.49 -20.77 -22.26
C GLN A 297 -11.83 -19.32 -21.84
N LYS A 298 -11.57 -18.96 -20.57
CA LYS A 298 -11.95 -17.66 -19.97
C LYS A 298 -13.44 -17.34 -20.13
N TRP A 299 -14.25 -18.38 -19.96
CA TRP A 299 -15.70 -18.37 -20.02
C TRP A 299 -16.24 -18.06 -21.43
N ASN A 300 -15.50 -18.44 -22.49
CA ASN A 300 -15.94 -18.30 -23.88
C ASN A 300 -16.47 -19.61 -24.48
N SER A 301 -16.31 -20.74 -23.79
CA SER A 301 -16.71 -22.07 -24.29
C SER A 301 -17.78 -22.71 -23.43
N ASN A 302 -18.71 -23.40 -24.08
CA ASN A 302 -19.65 -24.36 -23.49
C ASN A 302 -19.49 -25.76 -24.11
N SER A 303 -18.30 -26.05 -24.68
CA SER A 303 -18.00 -27.34 -25.29
C SER A 303 -17.73 -28.43 -24.25
N ALA A 304 -18.09 -29.68 -24.56
CA ALA A 304 -17.72 -30.84 -23.76
C ALA A 304 -16.22 -31.20 -23.84
N SER A 305 -15.45 -30.53 -24.70
CA SER A 305 -13.99 -30.70 -24.81
C SER A 305 -13.20 -29.78 -23.87
N ASP A 306 -13.85 -28.75 -23.34
CA ASP A 306 -13.24 -27.79 -22.43
C ASP A 306 -13.67 -28.11 -20.99
N SER A 307 -12.89 -27.62 -20.03
CA SER A 307 -13.20 -27.81 -18.62
C SER A 307 -13.09 -26.52 -17.82
N GLY A 308 -13.93 -26.43 -16.79
CA GLY A 308 -13.96 -25.36 -15.81
C GLY A 308 -13.85 -25.93 -14.40
N ILE A 309 -13.25 -25.18 -13.47
CA ILE A 309 -13.23 -25.59 -12.06
C ILE A 309 -14.56 -25.25 -11.40
N VAL A 310 -15.06 -26.22 -10.63
CA VAL A 310 -16.27 -26.14 -9.83
C VAL A 310 -15.93 -26.34 -8.35
N GLY A 311 -16.57 -25.56 -7.50
CA GLY A 311 -16.54 -25.69 -6.04
C GLY A 311 -17.89 -26.18 -5.48
N ASP A 312 -17.91 -26.46 -4.18
CA ASP A 312 -19.14 -26.77 -3.44
C ASP A 312 -19.33 -25.79 -2.27
N ALA A 313 -20.48 -25.12 -2.23
CA ALA A 313 -20.75 -24.10 -1.22
C ALA A 313 -21.42 -24.66 0.06
N TYR A 314 -21.69 -25.97 0.12
CA TYR A 314 -22.09 -26.71 1.32
C TYR A 314 -20.87 -27.27 2.07
N THR A 315 -19.92 -26.41 2.38
CA THR A 315 -18.69 -26.76 3.09
C THR A 315 -18.26 -25.63 4.01
N GLN A 316 -17.42 -25.95 4.99
CA GLN A 316 -16.69 -24.97 5.81
C GLN A 316 -15.23 -24.82 5.37
N ASP A 317 -14.77 -25.67 4.46
CA ASP A 317 -13.39 -25.75 4.01
C ASP A 317 -13.17 -25.01 2.68
N ILE A 318 -12.08 -24.22 2.62
CA ILE A 318 -11.80 -23.34 1.47
C ILE A 318 -11.39 -24.13 0.23
N ILE A 319 -10.70 -25.25 0.39
CA ILE A 319 -10.29 -26.11 -0.73
C ILE A 319 -11.54 -26.61 -1.44
N THR A 320 -12.55 -27.01 -0.67
CA THR A 320 -13.82 -27.51 -1.18
C THR A 320 -14.65 -26.39 -1.82
N LEU A 321 -14.71 -25.23 -1.17
CA LEU A 321 -15.44 -24.06 -1.65
C LEU A 321 -14.90 -23.57 -3.00
N THR A 322 -13.58 -23.57 -3.17
CA THR A 322 -12.93 -23.02 -4.37
C THR A 322 -12.80 -24.03 -5.50
N ALA A 323 -12.42 -25.28 -5.22
CA ALA A 323 -12.11 -26.27 -6.26
C ALA A 323 -12.48 -27.72 -5.89
N GLY A 324 -13.35 -27.93 -4.90
CA GLY A 324 -13.65 -29.25 -4.34
C GLY A 324 -14.23 -30.27 -5.33
N ARG A 325 -14.92 -29.79 -6.38
CA ARG A 325 -15.47 -30.64 -7.45
C ARG A 325 -14.50 -30.81 -8.61
N GLY A 326 -13.36 -30.10 -8.60
CA GLY A 326 -12.34 -30.18 -9.63
C GLY A 326 -12.82 -29.70 -11.00
N LEU A 327 -12.22 -30.25 -12.06
CA LEU A 327 -12.56 -29.93 -13.44
C LEU A 327 -13.85 -30.63 -13.86
N GLN A 328 -14.82 -29.82 -14.31
CA GLN A 328 -16.09 -30.26 -14.88
C GLN A 328 -16.21 -29.79 -16.33
N LEU A 329 -17.02 -30.50 -17.13
CA LEU A 329 -17.20 -30.18 -18.55
C LEU A 329 -17.96 -28.86 -18.72
N CYS A 330 -17.47 -27.98 -19.58
CA CYS A 330 -18.11 -26.66 -19.80
C CYS A 330 -19.48 -26.75 -20.47
N SER A 331 -19.85 -27.91 -21.00
CA SER A 331 -21.20 -28.20 -21.52
C SER A 331 -22.25 -28.45 -20.43
N VAL A 332 -21.83 -28.62 -19.17
CA VAL A 332 -22.72 -28.77 -18.02
C VAL A 332 -22.93 -27.40 -17.38
N ASN A 333 -24.17 -27.05 -17.08
CA ASN A 333 -24.47 -25.82 -16.37
C ASN A 333 -24.25 -26.02 -14.86
N HIS A 334 -23.71 -24.99 -14.21
CA HIS A 334 -23.44 -25.00 -12.77
C HIS A 334 -24.00 -23.72 -12.12
N GLU A 335 -24.26 -23.79 -10.82
CA GLU A 335 -24.76 -22.66 -10.03
C GLU A 335 -23.67 -21.58 -9.88
N LEU A 336 -24.02 -20.47 -9.24
CA LEU A 336 -23.09 -19.38 -8.93
C LEU A 336 -23.20 -19.03 -7.46
N VAL A 337 -22.07 -18.70 -6.85
CA VAL A 337 -22.03 -18.01 -5.55
C VAL A 337 -22.03 -16.50 -5.83
N CYS A 338 -23.07 -15.81 -5.38
CA CYS A 338 -23.30 -14.40 -5.63
C CYS A 338 -23.05 -13.59 -4.35
N VAL A 339 -22.19 -12.58 -4.44
CA VAL A 339 -21.67 -11.82 -3.30
C VAL A 339 -22.04 -10.35 -3.42
N GLU A 340 -22.71 -9.80 -2.42
CA GLU A 340 -23.08 -8.39 -2.36
C GLU A 340 -21.85 -7.46 -2.34
N GLN A 341 -21.98 -6.27 -2.92
CA GLN A 341 -20.93 -5.26 -3.07
C GLN A 341 -21.18 -4.05 -2.19
#